data_AF-A0AAI9B5T0-F1
#
_entry.id   AF-A0AAI9B5T0-F1
#
_cell.length_a   1.000
_cell.length_b   1.000
_cell.length_c   1.000
_cell.angle_alpha   90.00
_cell.angle_beta   90.00
_cell.angle_gamma   90.00
#
_symmetry.space_group_name_H-M   'P 1'
#
loop_
_entity.id
_entity.type
_entity.pdbx_description
1 polymer ?
#
loop_
_entity_poly.entity_id
_entity_poly.type
_entity_poly.pdbx_seq_one_letter_code
_entity_poly.pdbx_strand_id
1 'polypeptide(L)'
;MEKLECNASNHSPVWGVTEFIFWKLAPKKWGGGVAFGRYFKDGWVKHNGLLINAAANAWHLPAPLLAGVCWIEVGGDPQIIDTLAFEFRAMSWSGPEWVDEHITIASKPEKTSFGAVSMQLRTAARTLGLDETKMDNSQLRELANCLQHDVFNIQLAARHLYQLAEKDGFQVSLPHLTKEQIRIIGARYNRGVSLSLEKIKEDTSYGDFIINNWLHFSSLLITTWKSS
;
A
#
# COMPACT_ATOMS: atom_id res chain seq x y z
N MET A 1 -6.57 -18.58 -16.86
CA MET A 1 -6.66 -17.27 -16.20
C MET A 1 -6.04 -16.27 -17.16
N GLU A 2 -6.74 -15.17 -17.43
CA GLU A 2 -6.19 -14.07 -18.25
C GLU A 2 -4.94 -13.52 -17.54
N LYS A 3 -3.87 -13.26 -18.30
CA LYS A 3 -2.59 -12.81 -17.76
C LYS A 3 -2.80 -11.48 -17.02
N LEU A 4 -2.22 -11.31 -15.83
CA LEU A 4 -2.31 -10.04 -15.13
C LEU A 4 -1.57 -8.97 -15.94
N GLU A 5 -2.29 -8.00 -16.49
CA GLU A 5 -1.68 -6.87 -17.18
C GLU A 5 -1.11 -5.90 -16.16
N CYS A 6 0.20 -5.97 -15.97
CA CYS A 6 0.91 -5.16 -14.99
C CYS A 6 1.52 -3.97 -15.71
N ASN A 7 1.01 -2.79 -15.40
CA ASN A 7 1.52 -1.54 -15.97
C ASN A 7 3.02 -1.39 -15.69
N ALA A 8 3.78 -0.88 -16.66
CA ALA A 8 5.19 -0.58 -16.47
C ALA A 8 5.36 0.39 -15.28
N SER A 9 6.47 0.24 -14.53
CA SER A 9 6.79 1.19 -13.45
C SER A 9 7.13 2.56 -14.07
N ASN A 10 6.84 3.63 -13.33
CA ASN A 10 7.03 5.01 -13.76
C ASN A 10 8.32 5.65 -13.20
N HIS A 11 9.32 4.82 -12.88
CA HIS A 11 10.60 5.24 -12.31
C HIS A 11 10.45 6.07 -11.02
N SER A 12 9.51 5.68 -10.15
CA SER A 12 9.39 6.33 -8.84
C SER A 12 10.68 6.20 -8.02
N PRO A 13 10.95 7.15 -7.10
CA PRO A 13 12.03 7.01 -6.13
C PRO A 13 11.95 5.67 -5.40
N VAL A 14 13.06 4.96 -5.28
CA VAL A 14 13.11 3.63 -4.66
C VAL A 14 13.60 3.77 -3.21
N TRP A 15 12.88 3.14 -2.27
CA TRP A 15 13.36 3.01 -0.90
C TRP A 15 14.22 1.74 -0.80
N GLY A 16 15.47 1.88 -1.22
CA GLY A 16 16.43 0.79 -1.26
C GLY A 16 17.19 0.60 0.05
N VAL A 17 18.16 -0.32 0.01
CA VAL A 17 19.07 -0.57 1.14
C VAL A 17 19.87 0.68 1.49
N THR A 18 20.28 1.47 0.49
CA THR A 18 21.01 2.72 0.67
C THR A 18 20.20 3.77 1.42
N GLU A 19 18.95 4.01 1.00
CA GLU A 19 18.04 4.97 1.63
C GLU A 19 17.71 4.53 3.05
N PHE A 20 17.47 3.23 3.27
CA PHE A 20 17.21 2.67 4.59
C PHE A 20 18.41 2.84 5.54
N ILE A 21 19.63 2.54 5.08
CA ILE A 21 20.86 2.72 5.86
C ILE A 21 21.06 4.20 6.19
N PHE A 22 20.89 5.09 5.22
CA PHE A 22 21.01 6.53 5.46
C PHE A 22 19.97 7.02 6.47
N TRP A 23 18.72 6.56 6.33
CA TRP A 23 17.65 6.86 7.27
C TRP A 23 17.97 6.43 8.70
N LYS A 24 18.47 5.19 8.89
CA LYS A 24 18.73 4.61 10.22
C LYS A 24 20.02 5.11 10.85
N LEU A 25 21.09 5.28 10.07
CA LEU A 25 22.45 5.43 10.59
C LEU A 25 23.06 6.81 10.36
N ALA A 26 22.60 7.59 9.37
CA ALA A 26 23.17 8.91 9.13
C ALA A 26 22.81 9.88 10.27
N PRO A 27 23.77 10.68 10.78
CA PRO A 27 23.49 11.71 11.76
C PRO A 27 22.41 12.70 11.29
N LYS A 28 21.57 13.18 12.21
CA LYS A 28 20.54 14.21 11.92
C LYS A 28 21.12 15.46 11.26
N LYS A 29 22.35 15.86 11.63
CA LYS A 29 23.08 17.01 11.04
C LYS A 29 23.40 16.83 9.55
N TRP A 30 23.37 15.60 9.04
CA TRP A 30 23.56 15.27 7.63
C TRP A 30 22.24 14.96 6.93
N GLY A 31 21.11 15.21 7.60
CA GLY A 31 19.77 15.03 7.04
C GLY A 31 19.13 13.68 7.36
N GLY A 32 19.82 12.74 8.02
CA GLY A 32 19.28 11.41 8.37
C GLY A 32 18.12 11.41 9.37
N GLY A 33 17.58 10.22 9.67
CA GLY A 33 16.47 10.04 10.61
C GLY A 33 15.11 10.48 10.08
N VAL A 34 14.18 10.85 10.97
CA VAL A 34 12.77 11.15 10.64
C VAL A 34 12.62 12.18 9.51
N ALA A 35 13.50 13.18 9.46
CA ALA A 35 13.48 14.21 8.42
C ALA A 35 13.73 13.62 7.02
N PHE A 36 14.72 12.73 6.86
CA PHE A 36 14.99 12.04 5.61
C PHE A 36 13.79 11.19 5.16
N GLY A 37 13.23 10.39 6.07
CA GLY A 37 12.07 9.54 5.75
C GLY A 37 10.86 10.36 5.29
N ARG A 38 10.58 11.48 5.97
CA ARG A 38 9.52 12.43 5.56
C ARG A 38 9.81 13.04 4.19
N TYR A 39 11.04 13.50 3.96
CA TYR A 39 11.44 14.07 2.67
C TYR A 39 11.26 13.07 1.52
N PHE A 40 11.68 11.82 1.72
CA PHE A 40 11.50 10.77 0.73
C PHE A 40 10.02 10.50 0.44
N LYS A 41 9.20 10.30 1.47
CA LYS A 41 7.75 10.08 1.35
C LYS A 41 7.05 11.25 0.62
N ASP A 42 7.38 12.49 0.98
CA ASP A 42 6.85 13.69 0.30
C ASP A 42 7.26 13.71 -1.19
N GLY A 43 8.52 13.41 -1.48
CA GLY A 43 9.06 13.36 -2.85
C GLY A 43 8.39 12.29 -3.69
N TRP A 44 8.18 11.09 -3.13
CA TRP A 44 7.51 9.98 -3.79
C TRP A 44 6.06 10.32 -4.13
N VAL A 45 5.30 10.89 -3.19
CA VAL A 45 3.91 11.30 -3.42
C VAL A 45 3.83 12.43 -4.45
N LYS A 46 4.73 13.41 -4.41
CA LYS A 46 4.82 14.48 -5.41
C LYS A 46 5.10 13.93 -6.82
N HIS A 47 6.07 13.02 -6.95
CA HIS A 47 6.39 12.36 -8.21
C HIS A 47 5.16 11.64 -8.79
N ASN A 48 4.41 10.94 -7.93
CA ASN A 48 3.22 10.20 -8.30
C ASN A 48 1.92 11.03 -8.29
N GLY A 49 1.97 12.34 -8.08
CA GLY A 49 0.79 13.15 -7.79
C GLY A 49 -0.29 13.09 -8.89
N LEU A 50 0.12 13.13 -10.16
CA LEU A 50 -0.82 12.99 -11.30
C LEU A 50 -1.48 11.61 -11.32
N LEU A 51 -0.70 10.56 -11.07
CA LEU A 51 -1.19 9.19 -11.04
C LEU A 51 -2.13 8.94 -9.85
N ILE A 52 -1.78 9.45 -8.66
CA ILE A 52 -2.61 9.37 -7.46
C ILE A 52 -3.95 10.09 -7.69
N ASN A 53 -3.93 11.29 -8.27
CA ASN A 53 -5.15 12.00 -8.64
C ASN A 53 -5.99 11.20 -9.64
N ALA A 54 -5.38 10.67 -10.69
CA ALA A 54 -6.09 9.88 -11.70
C ALA A 54 -6.70 8.59 -11.10
N ALA A 55 -5.93 7.86 -10.29
CA ALA A 55 -6.39 6.65 -9.63
C ALA A 55 -7.51 6.91 -8.62
N ALA A 56 -7.41 7.99 -7.82
CA ALA A 56 -8.48 8.40 -6.91
C ALA A 56 -9.75 8.78 -7.68
N ASN A 57 -9.63 9.56 -8.76
CA ASN A 57 -10.76 9.96 -9.59
C ASN A 57 -11.47 8.77 -10.25
N ALA A 58 -10.72 7.75 -10.70
CA ALA A 58 -11.28 6.54 -11.29
C ALA A 58 -12.22 5.77 -10.34
N TRP A 59 -12.04 5.95 -9.03
CA TRP A 59 -12.84 5.33 -7.98
C TRP A 59 -13.66 6.35 -7.16
N HIS A 60 -13.80 7.59 -7.65
CA HIS A 60 -14.48 8.69 -6.98
C HIS A 60 -14.01 8.93 -5.53
N LEU A 61 -12.74 8.68 -5.23
CA LEU A 61 -12.15 8.90 -3.92
C LEU A 61 -11.66 10.34 -3.76
N PRO A 62 -11.68 10.91 -2.54
CA PRO A 62 -10.89 12.10 -2.25
C PRO A 62 -9.39 11.78 -2.46
N ALA A 63 -8.73 12.48 -3.38
CA ALA A 63 -7.31 12.24 -3.65
C ALA A 63 -6.38 12.34 -2.42
N PRO A 64 -6.60 13.25 -1.45
CA PRO A 64 -5.78 13.29 -0.23
C PRO A 64 -5.86 12.03 0.64
N LEU A 65 -6.96 11.26 0.57
CA LEU A 65 -7.07 9.97 1.27
C LEU A 65 -6.09 8.96 0.68
N LEU A 66 -6.10 8.78 -0.65
CA LEU A 66 -5.16 7.88 -1.32
C LEU A 66 -3.71 8.35 -1.15
N ALA A 67 -3.46 9.66 -1.26
CA ALA A 67 -2.12 10.22 -1.03
C ALA A 67 -1.62 9.97 0.40
N GLY A 68 -2.50 10.09 1.41
CA GLY A 68 -2.17 9.80 2.80
C GLY A 68 -1.76 8.34 3.00
N VAL A 69 -2.52 7.41 2.42
CA VAL A 69 -2.17 5.97 2.42
C VAL A 69 -0.81 5.76 1.75
N CYS A 70 -0.61 6.24 0.52
CA CYS A 70 0.68 6.13 -0.16
C CYS A 70 1.84 6.68 0.69
N TRP A 71 1.65 7.85 1.31
CA TRP A 71 2.68 8.48 2.12
C TRP A 71 3.05 7.65 3.36
N ILE A 72 2.05 7.06 4.04
CA ILE A 72 2.27 6.26 5.24
C ILE A 72 3.03 4.97 4.89
N GLU A 73 2.65 4.30 3.80
CA GLU A 73 3.21 3.00 3.43
C GLU A 73 4.60 3.09 2.79
N VAL A 74 4.85 4.13 1.98
CA VAL A 74 6.15 4.31 1.31
C VAL A 74 7.28 4.45 2.32
N GLY A 75 8.36 3.70 2.12
CA GLY A 75 9.56 3.81 2.95
C GLY A 75 9.43 3.20 4.35
N GLY A 76 8.55 2.21 4.52
CA GLY A 76 8.53 1.32 5.68
C GLY A 76 9.69 0.32 5.63
N ASP A 77 9.46 -0.83 4.97
CA ASP A 77 10.47 -1.84 4.71
C ASP A 77 11.13 -1.66 3.33
N PRO A 78 12.43 -1.98 3.15
CA PRO A 78 13.07 -1.94 1.84
C PRO A 78 12.47 -3.02 0.92
N GLN A 79 12.15 -2.65 -0.32
CA GLN A 79 11.50 -3.54 -1.31
C GLN A 79 12.24 -4.88 -1.56
N ILE A 80 13.56 -4.89 -1.37
CA ILE A 80 14.41 -6.08 -1.50
C ILE A 80 14.15 -7.09 -0.36
N ILE A 81 13.84 -6.61 0.86
CA ILE A 81 13.59 -7.48 2.02
C ILE A 81 12.30 -8.25 1.83
N ASP A 82 11.26 -7.64 1.26
CA ASP A 82 9.96 -8.29 1.02
C ASP A 82 10.06 -9.40 -0.02
N THR A 83 10.86 -9.19 -1.08
CA THR A 83 11.10 -10.19 -2.13
C THR A 83 11.85 -11.41 -1.56
N LEU A 84 12.88 -11.18 -0.75
CA LEU A 84 13.64 -12.25 -0.08
C LEU A 84 12.78 -12.98 0.97
N ALA A 85 11.99 -12.24 1.74
CA ALA A 85 11.05 -12.81 2.71
C ALA A 85 9.98 -13.67 2.02
N PHE A 86 9.48 -13.25 0.87
CA PHE A 86 8.55 -14.04 0.08
C PHE A 86 9.19 -15.30 -0.49
N GLU A 87 10.34 -15.23 -1.15
CA GLU A 87 10.98 -16.44 -1.71
C GLU A 87 11.34 -17.44 -0.61
N PHE A 88 11.78 -16.96 0.56
CA PHE A 88 11.98 -17.80 1.74
C PHE A 88 10.68 -18.47 2.21
N ARG A 89 9.56 -17.72 2.25
CA ARG A 89 8.24 -18.25 2.62
C ARG A 89 7.71 -19.21 1.56
N ALA A 90 7.76 -18.88 0.27
CA ALA A 90 7.29 -19.71 -0.83
C ALA A 90 8.07 -21.03 -0.93
N MET A 91 9.37 -21.01 -0.65
CA MET A 91 10.18 -22.21 -0.53
C MET A 91 9.80 -23.03 0.72
N SER A 92 9.53 -22.37 1.84
CA SER A 92 9.07 -23.04 3.07
C SER A 92 7.70 -23.73 2.90
N TRP A 93 6.84 -23.20 2.03
CA TRP A 93 5.50 -23.71 1.70
C TRP A 93 5.46 -24.40 0.31
N SER A 94 6.52 -25.15 -0.02
CA SER A 94 6.64 -25.90 -1.28
C SER A 94 6.51 -27.42 -1.10
N GLY A 95 6.23 -27.88 0.12
CA GLY A 95 6.10 -29.29 0.47
C GLY A 95 4.66 -29.81 0.35
N PRO A 96 4.43 -31.10 0.68
CA PRO A 96 3.08 -31.64 0.81
C PRO A 96 2.31 -30.93 1.95
N GLU A 97 1.03 -30.62 1.76
CA GLU A 97 0.21 -29.80 2.68
C GLU A 97 0.27 -30.24 4.16
N TRP A 98 0.35 -31.55 4.42
CA TRP A 98 0.48 -32.10 5.77
C TRP A 98 1.82 -31.81 6.46
N VAL A 99 2.91 -31.67 5.69
CA VAL A 99 4.25 -31.25 6.16
C VAL A 99 4.25 -29.75 6.43
N ASP A 100 3.64 -28.99 5.53
CA ASP A 100 3.66 -27.53 5.53
C ASP A 100 2.78 -26.92 6.65
N GLU A 101 1.75 -27.63 7.13
CA GLU A 101 0.95 -27.17 8.28
C GLU A 101 1.58 -27.50 9.65
N HIS A 102 2.49 -28.49 9.73
CA HIS A 102 2.99 -29.02 11.01
C HIS A 102 4.48 -28.76 11.30
N ILE A 103 5.28 -28.38 10.30
CA ILE A 103 6.75 -28.31 10.42
C ILE A 103 7.31 -26.91 10.11
N THR A 104 6.49 -26.03 9.53
CA THR A 104 6.97 -24.78 8.93
C THR A 104 7.00 -23.62 9.92
N ILE A 105 8.18 -22.98 10.05
CA ILE A 105 8.44 -21.89 11.01
C ILE A 105 7.98 -20.52 10.47
N ALA A 106 7.77 -20.40 9.15
CA ALA A 106 7.45 -19.13 8.50
C ALA A 106 5.94 -18.98 8.20
N SER A 107 5.40 -17.76 8.37
CA SER A 107 4.03 -17.43 7.98
C SER A 107 3.78 -17.69 6.48
N LYS A 108 2.55 -18.07 6.11
CA LYS A 108 2.17 -18.34 4.71
C LYS A 108 2.51 -17.17 3.75
N PRO A 109 2.99 -17.41 2.52
CA PRO A 109 3.53 -16.38 1.63
C PRO A 109 2.53 -15.26 1.30
N GLU A 110 1.23 -15.57 1.25
CA GLU A 110 0.17 -14.62 0.91
C GLU A 110 -0.07 -13.52 1.95
N LYS A 111 0.55 -13.63 3.14
CA LYS A 111 0.58 -12.59 4.18
C LYS A 111 1.70 -11.56 3.98
N THR A 112 2.51 -11.72 2.94
CA THR A 112 3.62 -10.80 2.62
C THR A 112 3.08 -9.57 1.86
N SER A 113 3.52 -8.39 2.27
CA SER A 113 3.24 -7.11 1.63
C SER A 113 4.29 -6.79 0.56
N PHE A 114 3.89 -6.13 -0.52
CA PHE A 114 4.79 -5.77 -1.62
C PHE A 114 4.55 -4.37 -2.17
N GLY A 115 5.63 -3.83 -2.76
CA GLY A 115 5.64 -2.57 -3.47
C GLY A 115 5.62 -1.36 -2.55
N ALA A 116 5.68 -0.18 -3.17
CA ALA A 116 5.81 1.07 -2.42
C ALA A 116 4.63 1.38 -1.50
N VAL A 117 3.42 0.86 -1.76
CA VAL A 117 2.23 1.01 -0.89
C VAL A 117 1.94 -0.27 -0.07
N SER A 118 2.92 -1.16 0.09
CA SER A 118 2.96 -2.26 1.07
C SER A 118 1.70 -3.14 1.13
N MET A 119 1.09 -3.43 -0.01
CA MET A 119 -0.16 -4.19 -0.05
C MET A 119 0.10 -5.70 0.06
N GLN A 120 -0.61 -6.37 0.96
CA GLN A 120 -0.53 -7.82 1.15
C GLN A 120 -1.06 -8.57 -0.09
N LEU A 121 -0.40 -9.66 -0.49
CA LEU A 121 -0.83 -10.49 -1.63
C LEU A 121 -2.28 -10.95 -1.52
N ARG A 122 -2.69 -11.42 -0.33
CA ARG A 122 -4.09 -11.80 -0.09
C ARG A 122 -5.06 -10.64 -0.30
N THR A 123 -4.72 -9.46 0.20
CA THR A 123 -5.53 -8.25 0.02
C THR A 123 -5.58 -7.85 -1.45
N ALA A 124 -4.45 -7.91 -2.16
CA ALA A 124 -4.37 -7.62 -3.58
C ALA A 124 -5.22 -8.59 -4.42
N ALA A 125 -5.09 -9.90 -4.17
CA ALA A 125 -5.86 -10.95 -4.85
C ALA A 125 -7.37 -10.74 -4.65
N ARG A 126 -7.81 -10.56 -3.40
CA ARG A 126 -9.21 -10.27 -3.07
C ARG A 126 -9.71 -8.98 -3.72
N THR A 127 -8.87 -7.95 -3.72
CA THR A 127 -9.22 -6.66 -4.34
C THR A 127 -9.48 -6.83 -5.83
N LEU A 128 -8.68 -7.67 -6.51
CA LEU A 128 -8.84 -8.02 -7.91
C LEU A 128 -10.01 -8.97 -8.19
N GLY A 129 -10.63 -9.55 -7.16
CA GLY A 129 -11.68 -10.57 -7.30
C GLY A 129 -11.15 -11.98 -7.52
N LEU A 130 -9.88 -12.23 -7.21
CA LEU A 130 -9.25 -13.54 -7.26
C LEU A 130 -9.49 -14.31 -5.95
N ASP A 131 -9.60 -15.62 -6.04
CA ASP A 131 -9.68 -16.52 -4.88
C ASP A 131 -8.26 -16.90 -4.43
N GLU A 132 -7.75 -16.23 -3.40
CA GLU A 132 -6.37 -16.45 -2.93
C GLU A 132 -6.11 -17.89 -2.48
N THR A 133 -7.14 -18.63 -2.09
CA THR A 133 -7.01 -20.00 -1.57
C THR A 133 -6.80 -21.02 -2.68
N LYS A 134 -7.02 -20.61 -3.93
CA LYS A 134 -6.85 -21.42 -5.13
C LYS A 134 -5.70 -20.96 -6.02
N MET A 135 -4.97 -19.92 -5.60
CA MET A 135 -3.82 -19.41 -6.35
C MET A 135 -2.60 -20.30 -6.13
N ASP A 136 -1.94 -20.70 -7.20
CA ASP A 136 -0.66 -21.39 -7.12
C ASP A 136 0.52 -20.42 -6.90
N ASN A 137 1.69 -20.98 -6.58
CA ASN A 137 2.91 -20.20 -6.32
C ASN A 137 3.36 -19.34 -7.52
N SER A 138 3.06 -19.74 -8.77
CA SER A 138 3.40 -18.95 -9.95
C SER A 138 2.51 -17.72 -10.08
N GLN A 139 1.21 -17.86 -9.79
CA GLN A 139 0.24 -16.78 -9.80
C GLN A 139 0.48 -15.80 -8.66
N LEU A 140 0.86 -16.30 -7.47
CA LEU A 140 1.29 -15.46 -6.35
C LEU A 140 2.56 -14.67 -6.67
N ARG A 141 3.53 -15.29 -7.36
CA ARG A 141 4.74 -14.60 -7.86
C ARG A 141 4.43 -13.54 -8.90
N GLU A 142 3.56 -13.84 -9.86
CA GLU A 142 3.12 -12.87 -10.86
C GLU A 142 2.49 -11.65 -10.18
N LEU A 143 1.55 -11.87 -9.25
CA LEU A 143 0.93 -10.80 -8.48
C LEU A 143 1.96 -10.01 -7.63
N ALA A 144 2.91 -10.69 -6.99
CA ALA A 144 3.98 -10.05 -6.23
C ALA A 144 4.84 -9.14 -7.12
N ASN A 145 5.20 -9.61 -8.32
CA ASN A 145 5.94 -8.81 -9.30
C ASN A 145 5.13 -7.58 -9.71
N CYS A 146 3.83 -7.74 -10.00
CA CYS A 146 2.95 -6.64 -10.36
C CYS A 146 2.84 -5.58 -9.26
N LEU A 147 2.79 -6.01 -8.00
CA LEU A 147 2.78 -5.09 -6.86
C LEU A 147 4.07 -4.27 -6.75
N GLN A 148 5.20 -4.72 -7.29
CA GLN A 148 6.42 -3.90 -7.33
C GLN A 148 6.33 -2.73 -8.33
N HIS A 149 5.38 -2.74 -9.25
CA HIS A 149 5.16 -1.63 -10.19
C HIS A 149 4.27 -0.56 -9.55
N ASP A 150 4.82 0.63 -9.31
CA ASP A 150 4.13 1.72 -8.59
C ASP A 150 2.79 2.09 -9.24
N VAL A 151 2.69 2.07 -10.58
CA VAL A 151 1.45 2.36 -11.31
C VAL A 151 0.35 1.38 -10.92
N PHE A 152 0.65 0.08 -10.98
CA PHE A 152 -0.28 -0.97 -10.60
C PHE A 152 -0.62 -0.90 -9.11
N ASN A 153 0.39 -0.68 -8.27
CA ASN A 153 0.24 -0.65 -6.82
C ASN A 153 -0.67 0.51 -6.36
N ILE A 154 -0.49 1.73 -6.89
CA ILE A 154 -1.34 2.90 -6.60
C ILE A 154 -2.78 2.67 -7.08
N GLN A 155 -2.97 2.17 -8.30
CA GLN A 155 -4.30 1.89 -8.85
C GLN A 155 -5.05 0.85 -8.01
N LEU A 156 -4.34 -0.19 -7.57
CA LEU A 156 -4.93 -1.23 -6.76
C LEU A 156 -5.23 -0.75 -5.33
N ALA A 157 -4.38 0.10 -4.74
CA ALA A 157 -4.65 0.75 -3.45
C ALA A 157 -5.90 1.64 -3.51
N ALA A 158 -6.10 2.38 -4.61
CA ALA A 158 -7.31 3.17 -4.85
C ALA A 158 -8.56 2.27 -4.90
N ARG A 159 -8.51 1.19 -5.70
CA ARG A 159 -9.60 0.20 -5.76
C ARG A 159 -9.89 -0.40 -4.39
N HIS A 160 -8.87 -0.72 -3.61
CA HIS A 160 -9.04 -1.28 -2.28
C HIS A 160 -9.75 -0.31 -1.33
N LEU A 161 -9.35 0.98 -1.31
CA LEU A 161 -10.02 2.01 -0.51
C LEU A 161 -11.50 2.17 -0.86
N TYR A 162 -11.86 2.08 -2.15
CA TYR A 162 -13.25 2.07 -2.58
C TYR A 162 -14.02 0.87 -1.99
N GLN A 163 -13.46 -0.34 -2.08
CA GLN A 163 -14.09 -1.54 -1.50
C GLN A 163 -14.24 -1.45 0.02
N LEU A 164 -13.30 -0.80 0.71
CA LEU A 164 -13.42 -0.52 2.15
C LEU A 164 -14.54 0.47 2.44
N ALA A 165 -14.76 1.47 1.58
CA ALA A 165 -15.91 2.37 1.69
C ALA A 165 -17.23 1.61 1.46
N GLU A 166 -17.30 0.73 0.46
CA GLU A 166 -18.47 -0.13 0.22
C GLU A 166 -18.78 -1.05 1.40
N LYS A 167 -17.74 -1.63 2.02
CA LYS A 167 -17.87 -2.54 3.16
C LYS A 167 -18.68 -1.93 4.32
N ASP A 168 -18.57 -0.62 4.53
CA ASP A 168 -19.26 0.12 5.58
C ASP A 168 -20.46 0.94 5.09
N GLY A 169 -20.81 0.85 3.81
CA GLY A 169 -21.91 1.62 3.24
C GLY A 169 -21.60 3.10 2.97
N PHE A 170 -20.32 3.47 2.86
CA PHE A 170 -19.88 4.86 2.65
C PHE A 170 -19.74 5.27 1.18
N GLN A 171 -19.85 4.33 0.24
CA GLN A 171 -19.73 4.59 -1.19
C GLN A 171 -20.73 5.63 -1.70
N VAL A 172 -21.91 5.74 -1.08
CA VAL A 172 -22.93 6.74 -1.41
C VAL A 172 -22.50 8.17 -1.07
N SER A 173 -21.49 8.33 -0.22
CA SER A 173 -20.93 9.63 0.18
C SER A 173 -19.71 10.03 -0.67
N LEU A 174 -19.25 9.19 -1.60
CA LEU A 174 -18.12 9.52 -2.48
C LEU A 174 -18.50 10.58 -3.52
N PRO A 175 -17.59 11.53 -3.87
CA PRO A 175 -16.26 11.75 -3.29
C PRO A 175 -16.26 12.57 -1.99
N HIS A 176 -17.43 13.00 -1.51
CA HIS A 176 -17.60 13.91 -0.37
C HIS A 176 -17.74 13.19 0.99
N LEU A 177 -16.77 12.32 1.30
CA LEU A 177 -16.74 11.60 2.58
C LEU A 177 -16.63 12.57 3.76
N THR A 178 -17.36 12.28 4.83
CA THR A 178 -17.18 12.96 6.12
C THR A 178 -15.83 12.60 6.74
N LYS A 179 -15.35 13.45 7.66
CA LYS A 179 -14.10 13.17 8.39
C LYS A 179 -14.11 11.81 9.10
N GLU A 180 -15.26 11.42 9.64
CA GLU A 180 -15.41 10.13 10.34
C GLU A 180 -15.34 8.95 9.37
N GLN A 181 -15.99 9.05 8.21
CA GLN A 181 -15.88 8.02 7.17
C GLN A 181 -14.43 7.87 6.69
N ILE A 182 -13.72 8.98 6.49
CA ILE A 182 -12.30 8.96 6.11
C ILE A 182 -11.45 8.29 7.20
N ARG A 183 -11.67 8.59 8.48
CA ARG A 183 -10.95 7.91 9.58
C ARG A 183 -11.15 6.40 9.55
N ILE A 184 -12.40 5.96 9.41
CA ILE A 184 -12.75 4.55 9.43
C ILE A 184 -12.13 3.83 8.22
N ILE A 185 -12.24 4.41 7.02
CA ILE A 185 -11.65 3.84 5.80
C ILE A 185 -10.12 3.72 5.95
N GLY A 186 -9.45 4.77 6.42
CA GLY A 186 -8.00 4.74 6.66
C GLY A 186 -7.61 3.71 7.72
N ALA A 187 -8.34 3.63 8.83
CA ALA A 187 -8.11 2.65 9.87
C ALA A 187 -8.30 1.20 9.37
N ARG A 188 -9.29 0.97 8.50
CA ARG A 188 -9.49 -0.34 7.84
C ARG A 188 -8.36 -0.71 6.90
N TYR A 189 -7.78 0.25 6.18
CA TYR A 189 -6.66 -0.01 5.29
C TYR A 189 -5.50 -0.66 6.06
N ASN A 190 -5.17 -0.10 7.24
CA ASN A 190 -4.12 -0.61 8.11
C ASN A 190 -4.51 -1.92 8.82
N ARG A 191 -5.72 -1.97 9.39
CA ARG A 191 -6.11 -3.05 10.31
C ARG A 191 -6.79 -4.25 9.62
N GLY A 192 -7.14 -4.10 8.35
CA GLY A 192 -7.72 -5.14 7.51
C GLY A 192 -9.25 -5.16 7.45
N VAL A 193 -9.76 -5.75 6.38
CA VAL A 193 -11.19 -5.79 6.01
C VAL A 193 -12.05 -6.71 6.90
N SER A 194 -11.45 -7.70 7.57
CA SER A 194 -12.18 -8.72 8.34
C SER A 194 -12.72 -8.23 9.68
N LEU A 195 -12.24 -7.11 10.21
CA LEU A 195 -12.69 -6.56 11.48
C LEU A 195 -14.10 -5.96 11.37
N SER A 196 -14.90 -6.09 12.44
CA SER A 196 -16.17 -5.38 12.53
C SER A 196 -15.95 -3.87 12.60
N LEU A 197 -16.99 -3.08 12.30
CA LEU A 197 -16.90 -1.62 12.36
C LEU A 197 -16.62 -1.13 13.79
N GLU A 198 -17.20 -1.78 14.79
CA GLU A 198 -16.97 -1.50 16.21
C GLU A 198 -15.50 -1.72 16.55
N LYS A 199 -14.92 -2.83 16.08
CA LYS A 199 -13.49 -3.11 16.28
C LYS A 199 -12.59 -2.12 15.58
N ILE A 200 -12.96 -1.62 14.41
CA ILE A 200 -12.21 -0.53 13.76
C ILE A 200 -12.26 0.75 14.59
N LYS A 201 -13.43 1.11 15.12
CA LYS A 201 -13.60 2.33 15.93
C LYS A 201 -12.80 2.33 17.23
N GLU A 202 -12.40 1.18 17.76
CA GLU A 202 -11.53 1.07 18.94
C GLU A 202 -10.13 1.68 18.72
N ASP A 203 -9.64 1.72 17.48
CA ASP A 203 -8.36 2.36 17.13
C ASP A 203 -8.42 2.88 15.69
N THR A 204 -8.55 4.21 15.58
CA THR A 204 -8.61 4.95 14.32
C THR A 204 -7.35 5.78 14.05
N SER A 205 -6.26 5.54 14.80
CA SER A 205 -5.02 6.33 14.76
C SER A 205 -4.44 6.53 13.36
N TYR A 206 -4.51 5.51 12.50
CA TYR A 206 -4.08 5.61 11.10
C TYR A 206 -4.94 6.60 10.31
N GLY A 207 -6.26 6.51 10.44
CA GLY A 207 -7.19 7.44 9.79
C GLY A 207 -7.12 8.85 10.38
N ASP A 208 -6.91 8.97 11.69
CA ASP A 208 -6.64 10.24 12.36
C ASP A 208 -5.40 10.92 11.80
N PHE A 209 -4.32 10.15 11.58
CA PHE A 209 -3.11 10.67 10.96
C PHE A 209 -3.41 11.26 9.57
N ILE A 210 -4.25 10.59 8.76
CA ILE A 210 -4.65 11.09 7.45
C ILE A 210 -5.42 12.42 7.57
N ILE A 211 -6.41 12.49 8.45
CA ILE A 211 -7.21 13.70 8.67
C ILE A 211 -6.34 14.85 9.19
N ASN A 212 -5.47 14.59 10.16
CA ASN A 212 -4.61 15.62 10.77
C ASN A 212 -3.59 16.19 9.79
N ASN A 213 -3.25 15.43 8.74
CA ASN A 213 -2.32 15.86 7.69
C ASN A 213 -3.03 16.12 6.34
N TRP A 214 -4.35 16.29 6.34
CA TRP A 214 -5.14 16.43 5.11
C TRP A 214 -4.66 17.53 4.18
N LEU A 215 -4.36 18.72 4.74
CA LEU A 215 -3.84 19.86 3.98
C LEU A 215 -2.43 19.60 3.44
N HIS A 216 -1.60 18.89 4.20
CA HIS A 216 -0.26 18.48 3.75
C HIS A 216 -0.39 17.59 2.51
N PHE A 217 -1.17 16.52 2.57
CA PHE A 217 -1.38 15.62 1.42
C PHE A 217 -2.02 16.32 0.23
N SER A 218 -3.00 17.20 0.48
CA SER A 218 -3.58 18.03 -0.57
C SER A 218 -2.50 18.88 -1.27
N SER A 219 -1.57 19.46 -0.51
CA SER A 219 -0.48 20.27 -1.08
C SER A 219 0.53 19.44 -1.88
N LEU A 220 0.80 18.19 -1.50
CA LEU A 220 1.70 17.30 -2.25
C LEU A 220 1.15 16.95 -3.64
N LEU A 221 -0.17 16.98 -3.80
CA LEU A 221 -0.86 16.65 -5.05
C LEU A 221 -0.99 17.83 -6.03
N ILE A 222 -0.64 19.05 -5.59
CA ILE A 222 -0.63 20.23 -6.45
C ILE A 222 0.65 20.21 -7.28
N THR A 223 0.56 19.81 -8.54
CA THR A 223 1.65 19.98 -9.50
C THR A 223 1.89 21.47 -9.73
N THR A 224 3.04 21.98 -9.29
CA THR A 224 3.52 23.28 -9.75
C THR A 224 3.97 23.12 -11.20
N TRP A 225 3.17 23.65 -12.12
CA TRP A 225 3.66 23.91 -13.48
C TRP A 225 4.79 24.92 -13.36
N LYS A 226 6.04 24.45 -13.42
CA LYS A 226 7.13 25.32 -13.88
C LYS A 226 6.93 25.46 -15.38
N SER A 227 6.25 26.53 -15.79
CA SER A 227 6.36 27.05 -17.14
C SER A 227 7.85 27.13 -17.49
N SER A 228 8.22 26.42 -18.55
CA SER A 228 9.57 26.35 -19.11
C SER A 228 10.13 27.73 -19.41
#